data_AF-A0A850YC41-F1
#
_entry.id   AF-A0A850YC41-F1
#
_cell.length_a   1.000
_cell.length_b   1.000
_cell.length_c   1.000
_cell.angle_alpha   90.00
_cell.angle_beta   90.00
_cell.angle_gamma   90.00
#
_symmetry.space_group_name_H-M   'P 1'
#
loop_
_entity.id
_entity.type
_entity.pdbx_description
1 polymer ?
#
loop_
_entity_poly.entity_id
_entity_poly.type
_entity_poly.pdbx_seq_one_letter_code
_entity_poly.pdbx_strand_id
1 'polypeptide(L)'
;ALSKPLEEAFSLWKQLLEHPGVPRVRSPEQSVISLQLLAALFRLQGKPIQALESFLLLRSLCQKLGDNLGMANSLCQITWILLQLECPSQAQVNL
;
A
#
# COMPACT_ATOMS: atom_id res chain seq x y z
N ALA A 1 -17.35 12.89 9.54
CA ALA A 1 -15.99 12.94 8.95
C ALA A 1 -15.95 12.01 7.74
N LEU A 2 -15.68 12.53 6.54
CA LEU A 2 -15.77 11.79 5.27
C LEU A 2 -14.69 10.69 5.12
N SER A 3 -13.72 10.58 6.04
CA SER A 3 -12.62 9.61 5.98
C SER A 3 -12.82 8.34 6.82
N LYS A 4 -13.86 8.25 7.67
CA LYS A 4 -14.02 7.13 8.61
C LYS A 4 -14.02 5.74 7.94
N PRO A 5 -14.76 5.52 6.83
CA PRO A 5 -14.74 4.22 6.15
C PRO A 5 -13.38 3.87 5.53
N LEU A 6 -12.62 4.89 5.10
CA LEU A 6 -11.29 4.70 4.52
C LEU A 6 -10.28 4.29 5.59
N GLU A 7 -10.35 4.91 6.76
CA GLU A 7 -9.51 4.57 7.91
C GLU A 7 -9.84 3.18 8.48
N GLU A 8 -11.12 2.81 8.53
CA GLU A 8 -11.57 1.46 8.90
C GLU A 8 -11.06 0.41 7.89
N ALA A 9 -11.21 0.64 6.58
CA ALA A 9 -10.70 -0.25 5.55
C ALA A 9 -9.18 -0.43 5.66
N PHE A 10 -8.46 0.64 5.95
CA PHE A 10 -7.01 0.60 6.16
C PHE A 10 -6.62 -0.27 7.35
N SER A 11 -7.32 -0.13 8.48
CA SER A 11 -7.09 -0.97 9.66
C SER A 11 -7.36 -2.45 9.37
N LEU A 12 -8.41 -2.76 8.61
CA LEU A 12 -8.73 -4.14 8.23
C LEU A 12 -7.64 -4.74 7.34
N TRP A 13 -7.08 -3.96 6.40
CA TRP A 13 -5.96 -4.41 5.57
C TRP A 13 -4.70 -4.70 6.38
N LYS A 14 -4.38 -3.86 7.37
CA LYS A 14 -3.27 -4.11 8.30
C LYS A 14 -3.46 -5.44 9.02
N GLN A 15 -4.61 -5.62 9.68
CA GLN A 15 -4.91 -6.85 10.41
C GLN A 15 -4.89 -8.10 9.52
N LEU A 16 -5.41 -8.01 8.29
CA LEU A 16 -5.40 -9.13 7.36
C LEU A 16 -3.97 -9.52 6.94
N LEU A 17 -3.10 -8.54 6.68
CA LEU A 17 -1.76 -8.76 6.16
C LEU A 17 -0.68 -8.98 7.23
N GLU A 18 -0.98 -8.72 8.50
CA GLU A 18 -0.14 -9.12 9.65
C GLU A 18 0.09 -10.63 9.69
N HIS A 19 -0.88 -11.43 9.24
CA HIS A 19 -0.76 -12.88 9.23
C HIS A 19 0.25 -13.35 8.17
N PRO A 20 1.16 -14.28 8.52
CA PRO A 20 2.09 -14.85 7.55
C PRO A 20 1.35 -15.71 6.52
N GLY A 21 1.90 -15.79 5.30
CA GLY A 21 1.32 -16.57 4.20
C GLY A 21 0.36 -15.79 3.29
N VAL A 22 -0.21 -16.49 2.32
CA VAL A 22 -1.10 -15.90 1.30
C VAL A 22 -2.48 -15.64 1.92
N PRO A 23 -2.98 -14.39 1.91
CA PRO A 23 -4.26 -14.09 2.51
C PRO A 23 -5.39 -14.76 1.71
N ARG A 24 -6.39 -15.28 2.43
CA ARG A 24 -7.60 -15.86 1.82
C ARG A 24 -8.55 -14.75 1.36
N VAL A 25 -8.23 -14.17 0.21
CA VAL A 25 -9.09 -13.19 -0.46
C VAL A 25 -9.91 -13.85 -1.56
N ARG A 26 -11.09 -13.29 -1.86
CA ARG A 26 -11.99 -13.83 -2.90
C ARG A 26 -11.40 -13.71 -4.31
N SER A 27 -10.79 -12.56 -4.62
CA SER A 27 -10.05 -12.31 -5.86
C SER A 27 -8.75 -11.58 -5.53
N PRO A 28 -7.58 -12.16 -5.85
CA PRO A 28 -6.30 -11.50 -5.72
C PRO A 28 -6.20 -10.19 -6.51
N GLU A 29 -6.66 -10.18 -7.77
CA GLU A 29 -6.53 -8.97 -8.61
C GLU A 29 -7.36 -7.81 -8.06
N GLN A 30 -8.62 -8.08 -7.68
CA GLN A 30 -9.48 -7.05 -7.09
C GLN A 30 -8.92 -6.54 -5.76
N SER A 31 -8.29 -7.42 -4.97
CA SER A 31 -7.66 -7.06 -3.70
C SER A 31 -6.51 -6.09 -3.91
N VAL A 32 -5.61 -6.38 -4.86
CA VAL A 32 -4.50 -5.50 -5.28
C VAL A 32 -5.03 -4.13 -5.72
N ILE A 33 -6.03 -4.11 -6.60
CA ILE A 33 -6.64 -2.86 -7.09
C ILE A 33 -7.25 -2.06 -5.94
N SER A 34 -7.98 -2.72 -5.03
CA SER A 34 -8.65 -2.04 -3.91
C SER A 34 -7.65 -1.37 -2.97
N LEU A 35 -6.51 -2.02 -2.70
CA LEU A 35 -5.47 -1.49 -1.83
C LEU A 35 -4.68 -0.36 -2.51
N GLN A 36 -4.48 -0.45 -3.83
CA GLN A 36 -3.92 0.64 -4.63
C GLN A 36 -4.82 1.89 -4.63
N LEU A 37 -6.15 1.71 -4.75
CA LEU A 37 -7.12 2.80 -4.67
C LEU A 37 -7.11 3.46 -3.29
N LEU A 38 -7.05 2.67 -2.22
CA LEU A 38 -6.96 3.17 -0.85
C LEU A 38 -5.71 4.06 -0.66
N ALA A 39 -4.55 3.61 -1.15
CA ALA A 39 -3.31 4.40 -1.11
C ALA A 39 -3.42 5.72 -1.91
N ALA A 40 -4.00 5.66 -3.11
CA ALA A 40 -4.23 6.84 -3.94
C ALA A 40 -5.20 7.84 -3.28
N LEU A 41 -6.25 7.36 -2.61
CA LEU A 41 -7.20 8.20 -1.88
C LEU A 41 -6.53 8.93 -0.72
N PHE A 42 -5.68 8.24 0.07
CA PHE A 42 -4.91 8.92 1.13
C PHE A 42 -3.98 9.99 0.56
N ARG A 43 -3.32 9.71 -0.57
CA ARG A 43 -2.48 10.71 -1.24
C ARG A 43 -3.29 11.94 -1.66
N LEU A 44 -4.46 11.74 -2.27
CA LEU A 44 -5.36 12.83 -2.68
C LEU A 44 -5.89 13.64 -1.48
N GLN A 45 -6.03 13.02 -0.32
CA GLN A 45 -6.39 13.69 0.93
C GLN A 45 -5.23 14.44 1.60
N GLY A 46 -4.04 14.47 0.99
CA GLY A 46 -2.86 15.09 1.61
C GLY A 46 -2.36 14.34 2.84
N LYS A 47 -2.57 13.01 2.88
CA LYS A 47 -2.15 12.11 3.96
C LYS A 47 -1.00 11.21 3.48
N PRO A 48 0.22 11.76 3.26
CA PRO A 48 1.31 11.05 2.61
C PRO A 48 1.82 9.85 3.42
N ILE A 49 1.78 9.92 4.75
CA ILE A 49 2.20 8.81 5.62
C ILE A 49 1.24 7.63 5.48
N GLN A 50 -0.07 7.87 5.52
CA GLN A 50 -1.07 6.81 5.30
C GLN A 50 -0.98 6.23 3.89
N ALA A 51 -0.72 7.06 2.88
CA ALA A 51 -0.49 6.60 1.51
C ALA A 51 0.75 5.69 1.42
N LEU A 52 1.85 6.09 2.04
CA LEU A 52 3.10 5.31 2.10
C LEU A 52 2.86 3.95 2.77
N GLU A 53 2.26 3.92 3.94
CA GLU A 53 1.92 2.68 4.65
C GLU A 53 1.00 1.78 3.81
N SER A 54 0.06 2.37 3.08
CA SER A 54 -0.84 1.62 2.19
C SER A 54 -0.10 1.00 1.00
N PHE A 55 0.87 1.71 0.41
CA PHE A 55 1.71 1.13 -0.64
C PHE A 55 2.67 0.06 -0.10
N LEU A 56 3.13 0.16 1.15
CA LEU A 56 3.89 -0.90 1.82
C LEU A 56 3.03 -2.16 2.04
N LEU A 57 1.76 -2.01 2.42
CA LEU A 57 0.81 -3.11 2.48
C LEU A 57 0.58 -3.72 1.08
N LEU A 58 0.44 -2.89 0.04
CA LEU A 58 0.29 -3.35 -1.34
C LEU A 58 1.50 -4.18 -1.79
N ARG A 59 2.72 -3.70 -1.52
CA ARG A 59 3.95 -4.44 -1.78
C ARG A 59 3.93 -5.82 -1.12
N SER A 60 3.57 -5.88 0.17
CA SER A 60 3.48 -7.12 0.94
C SER A 60 2.45 -8.09 0.35
N LEU A 61 1.27 -7.59 -0.06
CA LEU A 61 0.24 -8.38 -0.72
C LEU A 61 0.74 -8.93 -2.07
N CYS A 62 1.28 -8.07 -2.93
CA CYS A 62 1.82 -8.48 -4.23
C CYS A 62 2.95 -9.50 -4.08
N GLN A 63 3.84 -9.32 -3.10
CA GLN A 63 4.89 -10.30 -2.78
C GLN A 63 4.30 -11.66 -2.38
N LYS A 64 3.30 -11.68 -1.49
CA LYS A 64 2.61 -12.91 -1.07
C LYS A 64 1.88 -13.60 -2.22
N LEU A 65 1.39 -12.83 -3.20
CA LEU A 65 0.69 -13.34 -4.38
C LEU A 65 1.62 -13.71 -5.55
N GLY A 66 2.91 -13.38 -5.48
CA GLY A 66 3.85 -13.54 -6.60
C GLY A 66 3.64 -12.54 -7.74
N ASP A 67 2.96 -11.42 -7.49
CA ASP A 67 2.70 -10.36 -8.47
C ASP A 67 3.89 -9.39 -8.55
N ASN A 68 4.84 -9.70 -9.43
CA ASN A 68 6.05 -8.89 -9.62
C ASN A 68 5.75 -7.50 -10.19
N LEU A 69 4.72 -7.37 -11.04
CA LEU A 69 4.37 -6.09 -11.66
C LEU A 69 3.75 -5.14 -10.62
N GLY A 70 2.81 -5.65 -9.83
CA GLY A 70 2.23 -4.90 -8.72
C GLY A 70 3.26 -4.53 -7.67
N MET A 71 4.22 -5.42 -7.40
CA MET A 71 5.36 -5.13 -6.50
C MET A 71 6.21 -3.97 -7.04
N ALA A 72 6.64 -4.03 -8.30
CA ALA A 72 7.42 -2.95 -8.92
C ALA A 72 6.66 -1.61 -8.92
N ASN A 73 5.37 -1.62 -9.26
CA ASN A 73 4.53 -0.43 -9.21
C ASN A 73 4.46 0.15 -7.78
N SER A 74 4.26 -0.70 -6.77
CA SER A 74 4.21 -0.25 -5.37
C SER A 74 5.53 0.37 -4.91
N LEU A 75 6.67 -0.19 -5.30
CA LEU A 75 8.01 0.34 -4.99
C LEU A 75 8.21 1.72 -5.63
N CYS A 76 7.86 1.89 -6.90
CA CYS A 76 7.92 3.20 -7.55
C CYS A 76 7.11 4.27 -6.79
N GLN A 77 5.91 3.92 -6.32
CA GLN A 77 5.08 4.84 -5.53
C GLN A 77 5.68 5.14 -4.16
N ILE A 78 6.22 4.13 -3.46
CA ILE A 78 6.91 4.28 -2.17
C ILE A 78 8.08 5.26 -2.31
N THR A 79 8.96 5.01 -3.29
CA THR A 79 10.14 5.84 -3.56
C THR A 79 9.74 7.27 -3.89
N TRP A 80 8.72 7.45 -4.74
CA TRP A 80 8.20 8.79 -5.04
C TRP A 80 7.72 9.53 -3.78
N ILE A 81 6.92 8.88 -2.93
CA ILE A 81 6.43 9.50 -1.69
C ILE A 81 7.60 9.85 -0.75
N LEU A 82 8.57 8.95 -0.58
CA LEU A 82 9.74 9.19 0.28
C LEU A 82 10.58 10.38 -0.20
N LEU A 83 10.72 10.56 -1.51
CA LEU A 83 11.39 11.73 -2.07
C LEU A 83 10.59 13.02 -1.81
N GLN A 84 9.25 12.98 -1.90
CA GLN A 84 8.40 14.14 -1.55
C GLN A 84 8.44 14.48 -0.05
N LEU A 85 8.72 13.48 0.80
CA LEU A 85 8.91 13.64 2.24
C LEU A 85 10.36 13.99 2.62
N GLU A 86 11.22 14.32 1.64
CA GLU A 86 12.63 14.65 1.85
C GLU A 86 13.42 13.55 2.61
N CYS A 87 13.04 12.29 2.39
CA CYS A 87 13.65 11.09 2.98
C CYS A 87 14.43 10.25 1.94
N PRO A 88 15.47 10.80 1.28
CA PRO A 88 16.14 10.15 0.15
C PRO A 88 16.92 8.88 0.53
N SER A 89 17.44 8.79 1.75
CA SER A 89 18.12 7.58 2.24
C SER A 89 17.16 6.38 2.30
N GLN A 90 15.93 6.60 2.74
CA GLN A 90 14.88 5.58 2.75
C GLN A 90 14.41 5.26 1.32
N ALA A 91 14.36 6.26 0.43
CA ALA A 91 14.00 6.05 -0.97
C ALA A 91 15.01 5.14 -1.67
N GLN A 92 16.31 5.30 -1.39
CA GLN A 92 17.37 4.48 -1.99
C GLN A 92 17.29 3.00 -1.58
N VAL A 93 16.88 2.70 -0.34
CA VAL A 93 16.72 1.32 0.16
C VAL A 93 15.51 0.60 -0.48
N ASN A 94 14.57 1.36 -1.05
CA ASN A 94 13.35 0.84 -1.66
C ASN A 94 13.38 0.84 -3.21
N LEU A 95 14.53 1.10 -3.81
CA LEU A 95 14.83 0.87 -5.23
C LEU A 95 15.39 -0.54 -5.43
#